data_AF-A0A7W0LT03-F1
#
_entry.id   AF-A0A7W0LT03-F1
#
_cell.length_a   1.000
_cell.length_b   1.000
_cell.length_c   1.000
_cell.angle_alpha   90.00
_cell.angle_beta   90.00
_cell.angle_gamma   90.00
#
_symmetry.space_group_name_H-M   'P 1'
#
loop_
_entity.id
_entity.type
_entity.pdbx_description
1 polymer ?
#
loop_
_entity_poly.entity_id
_entity_poly.type
_entity_poly.pdbx_seq_one_letter_code
_entity_poly.pdbx_strand_id
1 'polypeptide(L)'
;MVLDAVASVLIFLLERDADGTGITTFGDSLFWTTTQLLTVSSQLPNPISTPARMLDILLQAYAISAVAILAGSFGAFFHRRSDERDPPGTTER
;
A
#
# COMPACT_ATOMS: atom_id res chain seq x y z
N MET A 1 2.93 9.67 -3.50
CA MET A 1 2.84 11.11 -3.25
C MET A 1 1.47 11.66 -3.63
N VAL A 2 1.07 11.70 -4.90
CA VAL A 2 -0.28 12.23 -5.27
C VAL A 2 -1.42 11.38 -4.71
N LEU A 3 -1.39 10.05 -4.91
CA LEU A 3 -2.41 9.14 -4.37
C LEU A 3 -2.56 9.28 -2.85
N ASP A 4 -1.42 9.27 -2.16
CA ASP A 4 -1.31 9.42 -0.71
C ASP A 4 -1.96 10.72 -0.25
N ALA A 5 -1.56 11.87 -0.81
CA ALA A 5 -2.13 13.17 -0.45
C ALA A 5 -3.66 13.25 -0.72
N VAL A 6 -4.13 12.77 -1.87
CA VAL A 6 -5.57 12.79 -2.20
C VAL A 6 -6.36 11.89 -1.25
N ALA A 7 -5.87 10.68 -0.99
CA ALA A 7 -6.50 9.74 -0.08
C ALA A 7 -6.56 10.27 1.35
N SER A 8 -5.49 10.92 1.83
CA SER A 8 -5.47 11.54 3.17
C SER A 8 -6.50 12.66 3.29
N VAL A 9 -6.63 13.52 2.28
CA VAL A 9 -7.67 14.56 2.27
C VAL A 9 -9.07 13.94 2.31
N LEU A 10 -9.32 12.90 1.50
CA LEU A 10 -10.62 12.22 1.48
C LEU A 10 -10.93 11.54 2.82
N ILE A 11 -9.99 10.82 3.40
CA ILE A 11 -10.14 10.20 4.73
C ILE A 11 -10.44 11.27 5.78
N PHE A 12 -9.68 12.37 5.80
CA PHE A 12 -9.93 13.46 6.73
C PHE A 12 -11.34 14.04 6.60
N LEU A 13 -11.78 14.32 5.37
CA LEU A 13 -13.12 14.90 5.13
C LEU A 13 -14.26 13.95 5.49
N LEU A 14 -14.07 12.65 5.29
CA LEU A 14 -15.11 11.64 5.57
C LEU A 14 -15.18 11.27 7.05
N GLU A 15 -14.07 11.42 7.78
CA GLU A 15 -13.90 10.82 9.10
C GLU A 15 -13.84 11.84 10.25
N ARG A 16 -13.39 13.08 10.00
CA ARG A 16 -13.14 14.09 11.06
C ARG A 16 -14.33 14.41 11.97
N ASP A 17 -15.55 14.22 11.46
CA ASP A 17 -16.81 14.56 12.13
C ASP A 17 -17.45 13.33 12.82
N ALA A 18 -16.79 12.17 12.80
CA ALA A 18 -17.30 10.94 13.39
C ALA A 18 -16.97 10.81 14.89
N ASP A 19 -17.99 10.57 15.72
CA ASP A 19 -17.82 10.42 17.16
C ASP A 19 -16.95 9.19 17.52
N GLY A 20 -15.87 9.44 18.26
CA GLY A 20 -14.93 8.40 18.69
C GLY A 20 -13.89 8.00 17.64
N THR A 21 -13.72 8.79 16.56
CA THR A 21 -12.65 8.58 15.60
C THR A 21 -11.26 8.84 16.20
N GLY A 22 -10.27 8.07 15.75
CA GLY A 22 -8.85 8.34 16.01
C GLY A 22 -8.22 9.32 15.01
N ILE A 23 -8.96 9.74 13.96
CA ILE A 23 -8.48 10.65 12.92
C ILE A 23 -9.07 12.04 13.17
N THR A 24 -8.36 12.85 13.94
CA THR A 24 -8.85 14.18 14.38
C THR A 24 -8.20 15.34 13.63
N THR A 25 -6.98 15.12 13.13
CA THR A 25 -6.22 16.11 12.38
C THR A 25 -5.89 15.60 10.98
N PHE A 26 -5.54 16.53 10.09
CA PHE A 26 -5.02 16.15 8.78
C PHE A 26 -3.72 15.32 8.89
N GLY A 27 -2.88 15.62 9.88
CA GLY A 27 -1.66 14.85 10.15
C GLY A 27 -1.95 13.38 10.47
N ASP A 28 -3.00 13.13 11.26
CA ASP A 28 -3.45 11.76 11.57
C ASP A 28 -3.89 11.03 10.32
N SER A 29 -4.66 11.70 9.45
CA SER A 29 -5.13 11.11 8.19
C SER A 29 -3.97 10.79 7.24
N LEU A 30 -2.95 11.65 7.19
CA LEU A 30 -1.77 11.46 6.36
C LEU A 30 -0.94 10.30 6.87
N PHE A 31 -0.63 10.31 8.17
CA PHE A 31 0.09 9.23 8.82
C PHE A 31 -0.61 7.88 8.64
N TRP A 32 -1.92 7.82 8.91
CA TRP A 32 -2.72 6.63 8.72
C TRP A 32 -2.64 6.16 7.26
N THR A 33 -2.96 7.03 6.29
CA THR A 33 -2.97 6.66 4.86
C THR A 33 -1.62 6.14 4.39
N THR A 34 -0.53 6.83 4.75
CA THR A 34 0.83 6.43 4.36
C THR A 34 1.17 5.05 4.91
N THR A 35 0.89 4.77 6.19
CA THR A 35 1.18 3.45 6.78
C THR A 35 0.32 2.33 6.18
N GLN A 36 -0.92 2.61 5.79
CA GLN A 36 -1.77 1.67 5.06
C GLN A 36 -1.21 1.36 3.66
N LEU A 37 -0.80 2.40 2.91
CA LEU A 37 -0.18 2.23 1.59
C LEU A 37 1.17 1.50 1.68
N LEU A 38 1.88 1.63 2.80
CA LEU A 38 3.10 0.88 3.10
C LEU A 38 2.82 -0.54 3.61
N THR A 39 1.55 -0.94 3.79
CA THR A 39 1.12 -2.25 4.30
C THR A 39 1.59 -2.59 5.73
N VAL A 40 2.11 -1.61 6.47
CA VAL A 40 2.63 -1.79 7.85
C VAL A 40 1.51 -1.74 8.89
N SER A 41 0.37 -1.15 8.53
CA SER A 41 -0.67 -0.69 9.45
C SER A 41 -0.20 0.43 10.36
N SER A 42 -1.09 1.36 10.65
CA SER A 42 -0.85 2.42 11.62
C SER A 42 -1.10 1.92 13.06
N GLN A 43 -0.64 2.68 14.05
CA GLN A 43 -1.08 2.52 15.45
C GLN A 43 -2.41 3.23 15.74
N LEU A 44 -2.88 4.08 14.82
CA LEU A 44 -4.18 4.75 14.92
C LEU A 44 -5.30 3.74 14.63
N PRO A 45 -6.46 3.90 15.30
CA PRO A 45 -7.67 3.15 14.98
C PRO A 45 -8.07 3.28 13.51
N ASN A 46 -8.67 2.23 12.97
CA ASN A 46 -9.22 2.27 11.62
C ASN A 46 -10.44 3.22 11.54
N PRO A 47 -10.68 3.82 10.36
CA PRO A 47 -11.86 4.65 10.13
C PRO A 47 -13.15 3.90 10.48
N ILE A 48 -14.05 4.60 11.16
CA ILE A 48 -15.34 4.10 11.62
C ILE A 48 -16.47 4.49 10.68
N SER A 49 -16.35 5.59 9.91
CA SER A 49 -17.39 5.96 8.96
C SER A 49 -17.47 4.96 7.80
N THR A 50 -18.69 4.64 7.36
CA THR A 50 -18.92 3.76 6.21
C THR A 50 -18.18 4.20 4.94
N PRO A 51 -18.21 5.47 4.50
CA PRO A 51 -17.49 5.87 3.29
C PRO A 51 -15.97 5.78 3.46
N ALA A 52 -15.41 6.11 4.63
CA ALA A 52 -13.97 5.98 4.86
C ALA A 52 -13.51 4.51 4.88
N ARG A 53 -14.33 3.59 5.41
CA ARG A 53 -14.05 2.14 5.34
C ARG A 53 -14.02 1.59 3.92
N MET A 54 -14.91 2.07 3.06
CA MET A 54 -14.90 1.66 1.65
C MET A 54 -13.63 2.16 0.96
N LEU A 55 -13.23 3.41 1.23
CA LEU A 55 -11.98 3.95 0.73
C LEU A 55 -10.76 3.17 1.25
N ASP A 56 -10.75 2.82 2.54
CA ASP A 56 -9.72 1.99 3.16
C ASP A 56 -9.52 0.66 2.43
N ILE A 57 -10.59 -0.09 2.18
CA ILE A 57 -10.53 -1.37 1.47
C ILE A 57 -9.93 -1.20 0.07
N LEU A 58 -10.33 -0.15 -0.66
CA LEU A 58 -9.80 0.13 -2.00
C LEU A 58 -8.30 0.48 -1.97
N LEU A 59 -7.88 1.27 -0.99
CA LEU A 59 -6.46 1.63 -0.81
C LEU A 59 -5.62 0.40 -0.45
N GLN A 60 -6.12 -0.48 0.41
CA GLN A 60 -5.44 -1.72 0.76
C GLN A 60 -5.30 -2.66 -0.45
N ALA A 61 -6.37 -2.84 -1.23
CA ALA A 61 -6.32 -3.64 -2.46
C ALA A 61 -5.30 -3.09 -3.46
N TYR A 62 -5.24 -1.77 -3.62
CA TYR A 62 -4.22 -1.11 -4.43
C TYR A 62 -2.81 -1.35 -3.88
N ALA A 63 -2.59 -1.16 -2.58
CA ALA A 63 -1.28 -1.28 -1.94
C ALA A 63 -0.70 -2.68 -2.10
N ILE A 64 -1.50 -3.71 -1.80
CA ILE A 64 -1.11 -5.12 -1.97
C ILE A 64 -0.75 -5.41 -3.44
N SER A 65 -1.58 -4.92 -4.38
CA SER A 65 -1.32 -5.11 -5.82
C SER A 65 0.00 -4.46 -6.23
N ALA A 66 0.27 -3.23 -5.78
CA ALA A 66 1.51 -2.52 -6.07
C ALA A 66 2.74 -3.26 -5.52
N VAL A 67 2.68 -3.73 -4.26
CA VAL A 67 3.74 -4.52 -3.63
C VAL A 67 3.97 -5.84 -4.39
N ALA A 68 2.91 -6.54 -4.78
CA ALA A 68 3.00 -7.78 -5.54
C ALA A 68 3.63 -7.58 -6.92
N ILE A 69 3.27 -6.50 -7.64
CA ILE A 69 3.85 -6.16 -8.94
C ILE A 69 5.35 -5.86 -8.79
N LEU A 70 5.75 -5.11 -7.76
CA LEU A 70 7.16 -4.83 -7.49
C LEU A 70 7.94 -6.11 -7.19
N ALA A 71 7.42 -6.96 -6.30
CA ALA A 71 8.02 -8.25 -5.99
C ALA A 71 8.16 -9.15 -7.23
N GLY A 72 7.09 -9.24 -8.04
CA GLY A 72 7.10 -10.00 -9.29
C GLY A 72 8.09 -9.46 -10.31
N SER A 73 8.24 -8.14 -10.41
CA SER A 73 9.21 -7.49 -11.31
C SER A 73 10.65 -7.82 -10.91
N PHE A 74 10.97 -7.78 -9.61
CA PHE A 74 12.27 -8.23 -9.12
C PHE A 74 12.48 -9.72 -9.34
N GLY A 75 11.46 -10.55 -9.09
CA GLY A 75 11.51 -11.99 -9.35
C GLY A 75 11.83 -12.30 -10.81
N ALA A 76 11.13 -11.66 -11.75
CA ALA A 76 11.38 -11.81 -13.18
C ALA A 76 12.78 -11.32 -13.60
N PHE A 77 13.24 -10.20 -13.05
CA PHE A 77 14.58 -9.68 -13.30
C PHE A 77 15.68 -10.65 -12.84
N PHE A 78 15.57 -11.17 -11.61
CA PHE A 78 16.55 -12.11 -11.08
C PHE A 78 16.49 -13.48 -11.75
N HIS A 79 15.28 -13.95 -12.09
CA HIS A 79 15.10 -15.19 -12.84
C HIS A 79 15.83 -15.13 -14.19
N ARG A 80 15.59 -14.07 -14.97
CA ARG A 80 16.28 -13.85 -16.24
C ARG A 80 17.80 -13.77 -16.08
N ARG A 81 18.28 -13.08 -15.04
CA ARG A 81 19.72 -12.95 -14.74
C ARG A 81 20.36 -14.27 -14.30
N SER A 82 19.57 -15.21 -13.75
CA SER A 82 20.02 -16.56 -13.42
C SER A 82 20.18 -17.37 -14.69
N ASP A 83 19.19 -17.35 -15.58
CA ASP A 83 19.22 -18.07 -16.85
C ASP A 83 20.38 -17.60 -17.76
N GLU A 84 20.70 -16.30 -17.75
CA GLU A 84 21.84 -15.75 -18.50
C GLU A 84 23.21 -16.19 -17.95
N ARG A 85 23.30 -16.53 -16.67
CA ARG A 85 24.55 -16.96 -16.01
C ARG A 85 24.83 -18.45 -16.16
N ASP A 86 23.80 -19.25 -16.43
CA ASP A 86 23.90 -20.70 -16.61
C ASP A 86 23.37 -21.06 -18.01
N PRO A 87 24.14 -20.76 -19.08
CA PRO A 87 23.69 -21.04 -20.43
C PRO A 87 23.47 -22.56 -20.59
N PRO A 88 22.36 -22.99 -21.22
CA PRO A 88 22.09 -24.41 -21.45
C PRO A 88 23.18 -24.97 -22.39
N GLY A 89 24.20 -25.62 -21.81
CA GLY A 89 25.31 -26.20 -22.56
C GLY A 89 26.59 -26.53 -21.78
N THR A 90 26.75 -26.15 -20.51
CA THR A 90 28.00 -26.36 -19.76
C THR A 90 28.10 -27.66 -18.93
N THR A 91 27.18 -28.61 -19.08
CA THR A 91 27.22 -29.88 -18.31
C THR A 91 27.69 -31.12 -19.09
N GLU A 92 28.11 -31.01 -20.36
CA GLU A 92 28.80 -32.12 -21.03
C GLU A 92 30.33 -32.00 -20.90
N ARG A 93 30.89 -32.56 -19.82
CA ARG A 93 32.26 -33.13 -19.78
C ARG A 93 32.38 -34.20 -18.70
#